data_AF-A0A951WDB7-F1
#
_entry.id   AF-A0A951WDB7-F1
#
_cell.length_a   1.000
_cell.length_b   1.000
_cell.length_c   1.000
_cell.angle_alpha   90.00
_cell.angle_beta   90.00
_cell.angle_gamma   90.00
#
_symmetry.space_group_name_H-M   'P 1'
#
loop_
_entity.id
_entity.type
_entity.pdbx_description
1 polymer ?
#
loop_
_entity_poly.entity_id
_entity_poly.type
_entity_poly.pdbx_seq_one_letter_code
_entity_poly.pdbx_strand_id
1 'polypeptide(L)' 'YQVLEEIKDLKKEISNKAFHLISRNYPISADEIRKKYRLKQSEEESLIFTKSISGKKVLRSKILTFDRENR' A
#
# COMPACT_ATOMS: atom_id res chain seq x y z
N TYR A 1 6.73 -2.18 10.01
CA TYR A 1 5.94 -1.33 9.11
C TYR A 1 5.76 0.02 9.79
N GLN A 2 6.36 1.08 9.25
CA GLN A 2 6.05 2.44 9.69
C GLN A 2 5.02 3.01 8.73
N VAL A 3 3.86 3.45 9.24
CA VAL A 3 2.86 4.14 8.41
C VAL A 3 3.42 5.52 8.09
N LEU A 4 3.55 5.80 6.80
CA LEU A 4 4.08 7.07 6.31
C LEU A 4 2.95 8.11 6.23
N GLU A 5 1.88 7.76 5.52
CA GLU A 5 0.81 8.69 5.17
C GLU A 5 -0.49 7.98 4.75
N GLU A 6 -1.60 8.71 4.83
CA GLU A 6 -2.89 8.30 4.26
C GLU A 6 -3.01 8.84 2.83
N ILE A 7 -3.20 7.96 1.85
CA ILE A 7 -3.34 8.34 0.44
C ILE A 7 -4.79 8.68 0.14
N LYS A 8 -5.02 9.94 -0.25
CA LYS A 8 -6.33 10.44 -0.70
C LYS A 8 -6.56 10.25 -2.19
N ASP A 9 -5.53 10.44 -3.02
CA ASP A 9 -5.62 10.30 -4.49
C ASP A 9 -4.81 9.09 -4.99
N LEU A 10 -5.45 7.93 -5.05
CA LEU A 10 -4.81 6.68 -5.48
C LEU A 10 -4.33 6.75 -6.93
N LYS A 11 -5.08 7.42 -7.81
CA LYS A 11 -4.76 7.39 -9.24
C LYS A 11 -3.50 8.19 -9.55
N LYS A 12 -3.26 9.30 -8.84
CA LYS A 12 -2.01 10.06 -8.98
C LYS A 12 -0.87 9.46 -8.17
N GLU A 13 -1.13 9.04 -6.94
CA GLU A 13 -0.05 8.66 -6.02
C GLU A 13 0.50 7.26 -6.26
N ILE A 14 -0.33 6.29 -6.67
CA ILE A 14 0.09 4.88 -6.75
C ILE A 14 0.06 4.30 -8.16
N SER A 15 -0.57 4.94 -9.14
CA SER A 15 -0.66 4.40 -10.50
C SER A 15 0.72 4.15 -11.11
N ASN A 16 0.89 2.99 -11.77
CA ASN A 16 2.15 2.53 -12.39
C ASN A 16 3.36 2.36 -11.45
N LYS A 17 3.17 2.45 -10.13
CA LYS A 17 4.24 2.20 -9.15
C LYS A 17 4.23 0.76 -8.64
N ALA A 18 5.30 0.39 -7.93
CA ALA A 18 5.48 -0.95 -7.38
C ALA A 18 5.22 -0.94 -5.87
N PHE A 19 4.27 -1.75 -5.39
CA PHE A 19 3.90 -1.83 -3.99
C PHE A 19 3.45 -3.24 -3.61
N HIS A 20 3.69 -3.63 -2.36
CA HIS A 20 3.03 -4.77 -1.74
C HIS A 20 1.58 -4.39 -1.41
N LEU A 21 0.60 -5.11 -1.93
CA LEU A 21 -0.81 -4.84 -1.63
C LEU A 21 -1.31 -5.68 -0.47
N ILE A 22 -1.81 -5.01 0.56
CA ILE A 22 -2.39 -5.64 1.74
C ILE A 22 -3.85 -5.19 1.82
N SER A 23 -4.78 -6.12 1.66
CA SER A 23 -6.21 -5.86 1.84
C SER A 23 -6.65 -6.37 3.22
N ARG A 24 -7.16 -5.48 4.07
CA ARG A 24 -7.70 -5.80 5.41
C ARG A 24 -9.09 -5.19 5.55
N ASN A 25 -10.14 -6.01 5.57
CA ASN A 25 -11.52 -5.54 5.71
C ASN A 25 -11.97 -4.60 4.58
N TYR A 26 -11.47 -4.79 3.36
CA TYR A 26 -11.82 -4.00 2.18
C TYR A 26 -12.73 -4.82 1.24
N PRO A 27 -13.74 -4.22 0.58
CA PRO A 27 -14.72 -4.96 -0.23
C PRO A 27 -14.16 -5.54 -1.54
N ILE A 28 -12.92 -5.19 -1.90
CA ILE A 28 -12.24 -5.74 -3.08
C ILE A 28 -10.90 -6.35 -2.67
N SER A 29 -10.53 -7.43 -3.36
CA SER A 29 -9.29 -8.15 -3.12
C SER A 29 -8.07 -7.35 -3.58
N ALA A 30 -6.90 -7.67 -3.02
CA ALA A 30 -5.63 -7.06 -3.42
C ALA A 30 -5.37 -7.20 -4.94
N ASP A 31 -5.74 -8.33 -5.54
CA ASP A 31 -5.58 -8.58 -6.98
C ASP A 31 -6.40 -7.62 -7.87
N GLU A 32 -7.68 -7.39 -7.50
CA GLU A 32 -8.56 -6.43 -8.18
C GLU A 32 -8.00 -5.01 -8.10
N ILE A 33 -7.51 -4.61 -6.93
CA ILE A 33 -6.85 -3.31 -6.71
C ILE A 33 -5.60 -3.22 -7.59
N ARG A 34 -4.78 -4.26 -7.61
CA ARG A 34 -3.55 -4.33 -8.42
C ARG A 34 -3.83 -4.07 -9.89
N LYS A 35 -4.83 -4.76 -10.44
CA LYS A 35 -5.26 -4.61 -11.83
C LYS A 35 -5.82 -3.23 -12.11
N LYS A 36 -6.67 -2.72 -11.23
CA LYS A 36 -7.31 -1.40 -11.37
C LYS A 36 -6.31 -0.24 -11.47
N TYR A 37 -5.23 -0.31 -10.68
CA TYR A 37 -4.21 0.75 -10.61
C TYR A 37 -2.90 0.38 -11.33
N ARG A 38 -2.86 -0.74 -12.05
CA ARG A 38 -1.67 -1.26 -12.75
C ARG A 38 -0.43 -1.31 -11.85
N LEU A 39 -0.61 -1.82 -10.64
CA LEU A 39 0.44 -1.87 -9.63
C LEU A 39 1.37 -3.05 -9.90
N LYS A 40 2.67 -2.80 -9.76
CA LYS A 40 3.70 -3.84 -9.77
C LYS A 40 3.90 -4.36 -8.35
N GLN A 41 4.47 -5.56 -8.23
CA GLN A 41 4.80 -6.15 -6.94
C GLN A 41 6.12 -5.56 -6.43
N SER A 42 6.16 -5.14 -5.17
CA SER A 42 7.36 -4.68 -4.46
C SER A 42 7.32 -5.19 -3.02
N GLU A 43 8.49 -5.32 -2.39
CA GLU A 43 8.64 -5.73 -0.99
C GLU A 43 9.09 -4.56 -0.08
N GLU A 44 9.52 -3.43 -0.67
CA GLU A 44 10.04 -2.28 0.07
C GLU A 44 8.91 -1.42 0.67
N GLU A 45 7.85 -1.24 -0.12
CA GLU A 45 6.71 -0.39 0.22
C GLU A 45 5.40 -1.16 0.15
N SER A 46 4.56 -0.98 1.16
CA SER A 46 3.27 -1.65 1.32
C SER A 46 2.13 -0.65 1.30
N LEU A 47 1.06 -0.99 0.57
CA LEU A 47 -0.20 -0.28 0.56
C LEU A 47 -1.26 -1.11 1.29
N ILE A 48 -1.77 -0.56 2.38
CA ILE A 48 -2.78 -1.20 3.21
C ILE A 48 -4.13 -0.57 2.88
N PHE A 49 -4.98 -1.34 2.21
CA PHE A 49 -6.36 -0.98 1.95
C PHE A 49 -7.23 -1.48 3.09
N THR A 50 -7.89 -0.54 3.78
CA THR A 50 -8.75 -0.86 4.92
C THR A 50 -10.05 -0.06 4.90
N LYS A 51 -11.08 -0.61 5.52
CA LYS A 51 -12.33 0.11 5.80
C LYS A 51 -12.45 0.29 7.30
N SER A 52 -12.38 1.53 7.74
CA SER A 52 -12.69 1.93 9.11
C SER A 52 -14.18 2.28 9.24
N ILE A 53 -14.63 2.52 10.46
CA ILE A 53 -16.02 2.90 10.79
C ILE A 53 -16.40 4.17 10.02
N SER A 54 -15.49 5.12 9.89
CA SER A 54 -15.70 6.37 9.15
C SER A 54 -15.62 6.23 7.61
N GLY A 55 -15.21 5.08 7.08
CA GLY A 55 -15.13 4.87 5.63
C GLY A 55 -13.86 4.15 5.15
N LYS A 56 -13.64 4.22 3.84
CA LYS A 56 -12.52 3.59 3.13
C LYS A 56 -11.26 4.42 3.32
N LYS A 57 -10.16 3.77 3.70
CA LYS A 57 -8.84 4.39 3.90
C LYS A 57 -7.76 3.57 3.23
N VAL A 58 -6.75 4.25 2.71
CA VAL A 58 -5.56 3.62 2.15
C VAL A 58 -4.34 4.20 2.83
N LEU A 59 -3.56 3.33 3.46
CA LEU A 59 -2.38 3.71 4.20
C LEU A 59 -1.15 3.24 3.44
N ARG A 60 -0.20 4.15 3.24
CA ARG A 60 1.12 3.81 2.74
C ARG A 60 2.02 3.50 3.92
N SER A 61 2.72 2.39 3.84
CA SER A 61 3.72 2.00 4.84
C SER A 61 4.99 1.54 4.15
N LYS A 62 6.13 1.85 4.75
CA LYS A 62 7.42 1.32 4.30
C LYS A 62 7.94 0.33 5.34
N ILE A 63 8.53 -0.76 4.87
CA ILE A 63 9.36 -1.58 5.74
C ILE A 63 10.63 -0.77 6.00
N LEU A 64 10.85 -0.39 7.26
CA LEU A 64 12.17 -0.01 7.71
C LEU A 64 13.01 -1.27 7.71
N THR A 65 13.52 -1.66 6.55
CA THR A 65 14.68 -2.53 6.52
C THR A 65 15.75 -1.65 7.13
N PHE A 66 16.10 -1.92 8.40
CA PHE A 66 17.37 -1.48 8.93
C PHE A 66 18.39 -2.10 7.99
N ASP A 67 18.89 -1.29 7.07
CA ASP A 67 20.06 -1.66 6.32
C ASP A 67 21.07 -2.10 7.37
N ARG A 68 21.51 -3.36 7.30
CA ARG A 68 22.65 -3.83 8.10
C ARG A 68 23.89 -3.16 7.52
N GLU A 69 23.95 -1.85 7.59
CA GLU A 69 25.15 -1.06 7.36
C GLU A 69 25.94 -1.13 8.68
N ASN A 70 26.53 -2.30 8.90
CA ASN A 70 27.66 -2.55 9.78
C ASN A 70 28.24 -3.92 9.40
N ARG A 71 29.04 -3.93 8.34
CA ARG A 71 30.12 -4.91 8.22
C ARG A 71 31.32 -4.30 7.52
#